data_AF-A0A1B8PZ69-F1
#
_entry.id   AF-A0A1B8PZ69-F1
#
_cell.length_a   1.000
_cell.length_b   1.000
_cell.length_c   1.000
_cell.angle_alpha   90.00
_cell.angle_beta   90.00
_cell.angle_gamma   90.00
#
_symmetry.space_group_name_H-M   'P 1'
#
loop_
_entity.id
_entity.type
_entity.pdbx_description
1 polymer ?
#
loop_
_entity_poly.entity_id
_entity_poly.type
_entity_poly.pdbx_seq_one_letter_code
_entity_poly.pdbx_strand_id
1 'polypeptide(L)'
;MSLADIDVSYQSPSRLIKKPTFDELVLSHHTDIEELTDIPCFFWGEITEPLPTAKALMCLSRVVRSSFAPIPVSLRDPIISAGRDELRFEGFSSCNGVYARLDLLSDGMDGEFIAHGTTNVDFNEPMINALNAVKKNELMMMSVGDKEVNISTDVGNIKEKKVKLPDRWIKGLTSVQVYMADMVEIFRLNKMQSMQFFNTIPKSKNNATLYLTYKLNKVVISPIYAKGSIKVGGLERLRLLENLVPYIDNMVFFQNINDDKDSQSMAIQIYMKHMRLTLAISPHNHRGFSGEGNILQKITHELPTEYIYAFNHLLKSNENFDPTTLAIDNDLYIDDVKSLTTHLSMIGLLGFDLYSDSYYYRRLPFNMNKLLSLNPRLNNAKKLIKDDNITLVHHRPNDTLAHVKSGEHTYTVVITDTHAKCTCQWYAKHQTKRGLCKHILGVQMMINAL
;
A
#
# COMPACT_ATOMS: atom_id res chain seq x y z
N MET A 1 -18.19 -49.06 2.75
CA MET A 1 -17.17 -48.42 1.91
C MET A 1 -15.87 -48.48 2.68
N SER A 2 -14.86 -49.20 2.16
CA SER A 2 -13.53 -49.21 2.74
C SER A 2 -12.93 -47.81 2.62
N LEU A 3 -12.41 -47.27 3.72
CA LEU A 3 -11.51 -46.12 3.67
C LEU A 3 -10.31 -46.55 2.82
N ALA A 4 -10.18 -45.99 1.62
CA ALA A 4 -8.97 -46.16 0.84
C ALA A 4 -7.85 -45.43 1.59
N ASP A 5 -6.75 -46.12 1.88
CA ASP A 5 -5.55 -45.51 2.39
C ASP A 5 -5.09 -44.44 1.39
N ILE A 6 -4.98 -43.19 1.84
CA ILE A 6 -4.49 -42.09 1.01
C ILE A 6 -2.97 -42.22 1.00
N ASP A 7 -2.43 -42.73 -0.11
CA ASP A 7 -0.98 -42.85 -0.31
C ASP A 7 -0.43 -41.49 -0.81
N VAL A 8 0.18 -40.73 0.10
CA VAL A 8 0.72 -39.39 -0.18
C VAL A 8 2.19 -39.50 -0.57
N SER A 9 2.50 -39.25 -1.85
CA SER A 9 3.86 -39.32 -2.37
C SER A 9 4.60 -37.99 -2.20
N TYR A 10 5.49 -37.92 -1.21
CA TYR A 10 6.35 -36.75 -1.00
C TYR A 10 7.49 -36.71 -2.03
N GLN A 11 7.70 -35.55 -2.68
CA GLN A 11 8.77 -35.38 -3.69
C GLN A 11 10.19 -35.49 -3.13
N SER A 12 10.35 -35.30 -1.81
CA SER A 12 11.62 -35.51 -1.12
C SER A 12 11.37 -35.90 0.34
N PRO A 13 12.22 -36.73 0.96
CA PRO A 13 12.08 -37.09 2.36
C PRO A 13 12.44 -35.91 3.28
N SER A 14 11.85 -35.87 4.47
CA SER A 14 12.30 -34.97 5.54
C SER A 14 13.78 -35.19 5.84
N ARG A 15 14.54 -34.12 6.06
CA ARG A 15 15.98 -34.16 6.34
C ARG A 15 16.33 -33.26 7.50
N LEU A 16 17.17 -33.76 8.39
CA LEU A 16 17.82 -32.97 9.42
C LEU A 16 19.24 -32.66 8.96
N ILE A 17 19.54 -31.40 8.72
CA ILE A 17 20.87 -30.92 8.32
C ILE A 17 21.53 -30.32 9.55
N LYS A 18 22.52 -31.03 10.10
CA LYS A 18 23.28 -30.53 11.25
C LYS A 18 24.28 -29.48 10.79
N LYS A 19 24.15 -28.24 11.28
CA LYS A 19 25.12 -27.16 11.06
C LYS A 19 25.87 -26.87 12.37
N PRO A 20 27.06 -26.24 12.32
CA PRO A 20 27.88 -25.99 13.51
C PRO A 20 27.20 -25.16 14.61
N THR A 21 26.18 -24.38 14.24
CA THR A 21 25.48 -23.44 15.13
C THR A 21 24.03 -23.82 15.44
N PHE A 22 23.38 -24.64 14.60
CA PHE A 22 22.02 -25.15 14.83
C PHE A 22 21.72 -26.36 13.91
N ASP A 23 20.71 -27.15 14.26
CA ASP A 23 20.19 -28.20 13.39
C ASP A 23 19.02 -27.65 12.56
N GLU A 24 19.06 -27.85 11.24
CA GLU A 24 18.01 -27.43 10.30
C GLU A 24 17.12 -28.63 9.97
N LEU A 25 15.87 -28.61 10.44
CA LEU A 25 14.88 -29.62 10.12
C LEU A 25 14.06 -29.18 8.89
N VAL A 26 14.24 -29.88 7.78
CA VAL A 26 13.45 -29.73 6.56
C VAL A 26 12.42 -30.84 6.53
N LEU A 27 11.13 -30.52 6.64
CA LEU A 27 10.06 -31.51 6.56
C LEU A 27 9.63 -31.72 5.10
N SER A 28 9.41 -32.97 4.71
CA SER A 28 8.75 -33.30 3.46
C SER A 28 7.33 -32.75 3.48
N HIS A 29 7.00 -31.87 2.55
CA HIS A 29 5.64 -31.40 2.36
C HIS A 29 5.05 -31.96 1.07
N HIS A 30 3.75 -32.21 1.10
CA HIS A 30 2.92 -32.50 -0.07
C HIS A 30 1.74 -31.56 0.04
N THR A 31 1.46 -30.80 -1.00
CA THR A 31 0.31 -29.92 -1.05
C THR A 31 -0.48 -30.28 -2.29
N ASP A 32 -1.63 -30.94 -2.10
CA ASP A 32 -2.62 -31.19 -3.17
C ASP A 32 -3.36 -29.92 -3.60
N ILE A 33 -3.09 -28.81 -2.91
CA ILE A 33 -3.52 -27.48 -3.33
C ILE A 33 -2.60 -27.09 -4.49
N GLU A 34 -2.96 -27.51 -5.70
CA GLU A 34 -2.68 -26.66 -6.86
C GLU A 34 -3.12 -25.25 -6.44
N GLU A 35 -2.23 -24.25 -6.51
CA GLU A 35 -2.74 -22.87 -6.52
C GLU A 35 -3.84 -22.89 -7.58
N LEU A 36 -5.09 -22.65 -7.18
CA LEU A 36 -6.23 -22.68 -8.10
C LEU A 36 -5.99 -21.57 -9.14
N THR A 37 -5.19 -21.90 -10.15
CA THR A 37 -4.99 -21.11 -11.34
C THR A 37 -6.27 -21.30 -12.13
N ASP A 38 -6.97 -20.21 -12.39
CA ASP A 38 -8.35 -20.19 -12.91
C ASP A 38 -9.46 -20.43 -11.88
N ILE A 39 -9.43 -19.72 -10.75
CA ILE A 39 -10.66 -19.49 -9.96
C ILE A 39 -11.64 -18.70 -10.85
N PRO A 40 -12.78 -19.28 -11.24
CA PRO A 40 -13.70 -18.63 -12.17
C PRO A 40 -14.35 -17.39 -11.54
N CYS A 41 -14.54 -17.41 -10.21
CA CYS A 41 -15.21 -16.36 -9.46
C CYS A 41 -14.70 -16.35 -8.02
N PHE A 42 -14.25 -15.19 -7.54
CA PHE A 42 -13.96 -14.91 -6.14
C PHE A 42 -15.23 -14.47 -5.40
N PHE A 43 -16.05 -13.62 -6.03
CA PHE A 43 -17.29 -13.10 -5.46
C PHE A 43 -18.37 -12.98 -6.52
N TRP A 44 -19.62 -13.32 -6.16
CA TRP A 44 -20.82 -13.04 -6.95
C TRP A 44 -21.97 -12.60 -6.05
N GLY A 45 -22.62 -11.49 -6.38
CA GLY A 45 -23.73 -10.98 -5.57
C GLY A 45 -24.37 -9.71 -6.09
N GLU A 46 -25.45 -9.32 -5.42
CA GLU A 46 -26.13 -8.04 -5.56
C GLU A 46 -25.41 -6.96 -4.73
N ILE A 47 -25.33 -5.75 -5.26
CA ILE A 47 -24.85 -4.57 -4.54
C ILE A 47 -26.07 -3.87 -3.92
N THR A 48 -26.09 -3.76 -2.59
CA THR A 48 -27.26 -3.24 -1.85
C THR A 48 -27.46 -1.73 -2.01
N GLU A 49 -26.40 -1.00 -2.34
CA GLU A 49 -26.42 0.45 -2.58
C GLU A 49 -25.85 0.77 -3.98
N PRO A 50 -26.59 0.50 -5.07
CA PRO A 50 -26.10 0.60 -6.45
C PRO A 50 -25.57 1.98 -6.80
N LEU A 51 -26.38 3.02 -6.59
CA LEU A 51 -26.02 4.39 -6.98
C LEU A 51 -24.80 4.93 -6.21
N PRO A 52 -24.72 4.87 -4.87
CA PRO A 52 -23.52 5.27 -4.14
C PRO A 52 -22.28 4.46 -4.58
N THR A 53 -22.42 3.15 -4.77
CA THR A 53 -21.33 2.28 -5.25
C THR A 53 -20.84 2.71 -6.61
N ALA A 54 -21.74 2.97 -7.56
CA ALA A 54 -21.38 3.42 -8.89
C ALA A 54 -20.67 4.79 -8.86
N LYS A 55 -21.12 5.74 -8.04
CA LYS A 55 -20.43 7.03 -7.88
C LYS A 55 -19.05 6.89 -7.24
N ALA A 56 -18.88 5.95 -6.30
CA ALA A 56 -17.59 5.65 -5.68
C ALA A 56 -16.61 5.00 -6.68
N LEU A 57 -17.07 4.02 -7.47
CA LEU A 57 -16.30 3.42 -8.56
C LEU A 57 -15.91 4.45 -9.64
N MET A 58 -16.81 5.38 -9.95
CA MET A 58 -16.49 6.51 -10.82
C MET A 58 -15.44 7.45 -10.20
N CYS A 59 -15.50 7.71 -8.89
CA CYS A 59 -14.47 8.48 -8.19
C CYS A 59 -13.10 7.78 -8.31
N LEU A 60 -13.05 6.47 -8.14
CA LEU A 60 -11.84 5.67 -8.34
C LEU A 60 -11.30 5.80 -9.77
N SER A 61 -12.16 5.69 -10.78
CA SER A 61 -11.77 5.90 -12.19
C SER A 61 -11.24 7.31 -12.44
N ARG A 62 -11.85 8.35 -11.85
CA ARG A 62 -11.34 9.73 -11.93
C ARG A 62 -9.97 9.87 -11.29
N VAL A 63 -9.71 9.20 -10.16
CA VAL A 63 -8.40 9.19 -9.51
C VAL A 63 -7.37 8.59 -10.46
N VAL A 64 -7.64 7.40 -10.99
CA VAL A 64 -6.80 6.70 -11.98
C VAL A 64 -6.42 7.59 -13.17
N ARG A 65 -7.44 8.24 -13.77
CA ARG A 65 -7.31 9.08 -14.96
C ARG A 65 -6.75 10.48 -14.66
N SER A 66 -6.46 10.80 -13.39
CA SER A 66 -5.89 12.08 -13.00
C SER A 66 -4.36 12.07 -13.03
N SER A 67 -3.76 13.24 -13.27
CA SER A 67 -2.33 13.47 -13.08
C SER A 67 -2.11 14.88 -12.56
N PHE A 68 -1.34 14.99 -11.48
CA PHE A 68 -1.01 16.27 -10.81
C PHE A 68 0.45 16.69 -11.01
N ALA A 69 1.20 15.89 -11.76
CA ALA A 69 2.59 16.12 -12.15
C ALA A 69 2.70 16.02 -13.68
N PRO A 70 3.80 16.45 -14.32
CA PRO A 70 3.96 16.37 -15.78
C PRO A 70 4.26 14.94 -16.24
N ILE A 71 3.35 14.01 -15.93
CA ILE A 71 3.37 12.61 -16.31
C ILE A 71 2.11 12.40 -17.16
N PRO A 72 2.24 11.90 -18.41
CA PRO A 72 1.10 11.61 -19.26
C PRO A 72 0.11 10.68 -18.57
N VAL A 73 -1.17 10.95 -18.78
CA VAL A 73 -2.24 10.04 -18.36
C VAL A 73 -2.21 8.85 -19.32
N SER A 74 -1.97 7.67 -18.77
CA SER A 74 -2.28 6.40 -19.40
C SER A 74 -3.42 5.79 -18.58
N LEU A 75 -4.42 5.13 -19.18
CA LEU A 75 -5.37 4.36 -18.35
C LEU A 75 -4.58 3.39 -17.46
N ARG A 76 -4.98 3.27 -16.19
CA ARG A 76 -4.31 2.43 -15.20
C ARG A 76 -5.33 1.77 -14.29
N ASP A 77 -5.31 0.47 -14.34
CA ASP A 77 -6.51 -0.32 -14.11
C ASP A 77 -6.67 -0.62 -12.62
N PRO A 78 -7.83 -0.33 -12.01
CA PRO A 78 -8.02 -0.60 -10.59
C PRO A 78 -7.73 -2.06 -10.23
N ILE A 79 -7.12 -2.25 -9.08
CA ILE A 79 -6.91 -3.55 -8.44
C ILE A 79 -8.15 -3.86 -7.63
N ILE A 80 -8.64 -5.09 -7.72
CA ILE A 80 -9.87 -5.53 -7.07
C ILE A 80 -9.52 -6.76 -6.25
N SER A 81 -9.60 -6.64 -4.93
CA SER A 81 -9.36 -7.75 -4.01
C SER A 81 -10.68 -8.18 -3.40
N ALA A 82 -10.95 -9.48 -3.47
CA ALA A 82 -12.10 -10.11 -2.84
C ALA A 82 -11.61 -11.01 -1.72
N GLY A 83 -12.07 -10.75 -0.50
CA GLY A 83 -11.80 -11.62 0.63
C GLY A 83 -12.25 -11.06 1.97
N ARG A 84 -12.43 -11.97 2.94
CA ARG A 84 -12.96 -11.70 4.28
C ARG A 84 -14.23 -10.83 4.25
N ASP A 85 -15.20 -11.25 3.45
CA ASP A 85 -16.51 -10.58 3.30
C ASP A 85 -16.46 -9.11 2.83
N GLU A 86 -15.35 -8.70 2.22
CA GLU A 86 -15.16 -7.36 1.67
C GLU A 86 -14.66 -7.41 0.21
N LEU A 87 -15.15 -6.46 -0.59
CA LEU A 87 -14.56 -6.12 -1.88
C LEU A 87 -13.79 -4.82 -1.79
N ARG A 88 -12.52 -4.83 -2.16
CA ARG A 88 -11.64 -3.65 -2.13
C ARG A 88 -11.20 -3.27 -3.54
N PHE A 89 -11.50 -2.05 -3.95
CA PHE A 89 -11.10 -1.49 -5.23
C PHE A 89 -10.05 -0.40 -5.00
N GLU A 90 -8.83 -0.62 -5.49
CA GLU A 90 -7.69 0.25 -5.28
C GLU A 90 -7.18 0.86 -6.58
N GLY A 91 -6.71 2.10 -6.53
CA GLY A 91 -6.16 2.77 -7.69
C GLY A 91 -5.26 3.94 -7.34
N PHE A 92 -4.31 4.24 -8.22
CA PHE A 92 -3.47 5.43 -8.12
C PHE A 92 -3.68 6.37 -9.30
N SER A 93 -3.55 7.66 -9.04
CA SER A 93 -3.35 8.63 -10.13
C SER A 93 -2.13 8.29 -10.98
N SER A 94 -2.11 8.77 -12.22
CA SER A 94 -1.03 8.51 -13.17
C SER A 94 0.35 8.98 -12.67
N CYS A 95 0.39 9.98 -11.78
CA CYS A 95 1.61 10.43 -11.11
C CYS A 95 1.93 9.71 -9.79
N ASN A 96 1.10 8.77 -9.36
CA ASN A 96 1.09 8.14 -8.03
C ASN A 96 1.02 9.14 -6.87
N GLY A 97 0.55 10.38 -7.12
CA GLY A 97 0.41 11.41 -6.07
C GLY A 97 -0.84 11.25 -5.21
N VAL A 98 -1.79 10.45 -5.68
CA VAL A 98 -3.06 10.17 -5.02
C VAL A 98 -3.33 8.69 -5.13
N TYR A 99 -3.72 8.08 -4.02
CA TYR A 99 -4.22 6.71 -3.93
C TYR A 99 -5.68 6.76 -3.48
N ALA A 100 -6.52 5.92 -4.06
CA ALA A 100 -7.90 5.74 -3.64
C ALA A 100 -8.19 4.26 -3.41
N ARG A 101 -8.96 3.97 -2.37
CA ARG A 101 -9.49 2.64 -2.06
C ARG A 101 -10.97 2.74 -1.72
N LEU A 102 -11.81 1.98 -2.41
CA LEU A 102 -13.20 1.75 -2.02
C LEU A 102 -13.29 0.37 -1.36
N ASP A 103 -13.77 0.32 -0.12
CA ASP A 103 -14.14 -0.90 0.59
C ASP A 103 -15.67 -1.03 0.56
N LEU A 104 -16.19 -2.07 -0.10
CA LEU A 104 -17.57 -2.52 0.09
C LEU A 104 -17.57 -3.51 1.26
N LEU A 105 -18.29 -3.18 2.32
CA LEU A 105 -18.41 -4.02 3.52
C LEU A 105 -19.46 -5.10 3.32
N SER A 106 -19.50 -6.10 4.21
CA SER A 106 -20.45 -7.22 4.14
C SER A 106 -21.88 -6.77 3.87
N ASP A 107 -22.39 -5.77 4.60
CA ASP A 107 -23.78 -5.28 4.46
C ASP A 107 -24.02 -4.47 3.17
N GLY A 108 -22.96 -4.18 2.42
CA GLY A 108 -23.01 -3.51 1.11
C GLY A 108 -23.26 -4.47 -0.04
N MET A 109 -23.29 -5.78 0.24
CA MET A 109 -23.36 -6.85 -0.73
C MET A 109 -24.29 -7.96 -0.23
N ASP A 110 -25.10 -8.52 -1.11
CA ASP A 110 -25.85 -9.74 -0.86
C ASP A 110 -25.38 -10.80 -1.85
N GLY A 111 -24.51 -11.70 -1.40
CA GLY A 111 -23.83 -12.66 -2.27
C GLY A 111 -22.84 -13.54 -1.55
N GLU A 112 -22.05 -14.27 -2.34
CA GLU A 112 -21.14 -15.29 -1.83
C GLU A 112 -19.69 -15.01 -2.22
N PHE A 113 -18.79 -15.16 -1.25
CA PHE A 113 -17.35 -15.24 -1.45
C PHE A 113 -16.96 -16.70 -1.64
N ILE A 114 -16.76 -17.10 -2.89
CA ILE A 114 -16.42 -18.48 -3.28
C ILE A 114 -14.94 -18.76 -2.99
N ALA A 115 -14.10 -17.76 -3.20
CA ALA A 115 -12.67 -17.83 -2.97
C ALA A 115 -12.08 -16.44 -2.78
N HIS A 116 -10.88 -16.40 -2.23
CA HIS A 116 -10.15 -15.16 -2.04
C HIS A 116 -9.17 -14.92 -3.18
N GLY A 117 -9.06 -13.68 -3.64
CA GLY A 117 -8.18 -13.37 -4.75
C GLY A 117 -8.09 -11.90 -5.10
N THR A 118 -7.20 -11.59 -6.03
CA THR A 118 -7.01 -10.24 -6.55
C THR A 118 -6.95 -10.27 -8.06
N THR A 119 -7.75 -9.41 -8.70
CA THR A 119 -7.68 -9.14 -10.14
C THR A 119 -7.42 -7.66 -10.38
N ASN A 120 -7.22 -7.29 -11.64
CA ASN A 120 -7.07 -5.89 -12.04
C ASN A 120 -7.62 -5.73 -13.46
N VAL A 121 -8.54 -4.77 -13.64
CA VAL A 121 -9.34 -4.63 -14.87
C VAL A 121 -9.44 -3.17 -15.29
N ASP A 122 -9.51 -2.91 -16.59
CA ASP A 122 -9.61 -1.55 -17.11
C ASP A 122 -11.01 -0.98 -16.93
N PHE A 123 -11.13 0.19 -16.30
CA PHE A 123 -12.38 0.94 -16.24
C PHE A 123 -12.45 1.85 -17.46
N ASN A 124 -12.70 1.23 -18.62
CA ASN A 124 -12.80 1.89 -19.91
C ASN A 124 -14.11 2.71 -20.04
N GLU A 125 -14.30 3.36 -21.18
CA GLU A 125 -15.49 4.19 -21.43
C GLU A 125 -16.83 3.41 -21.34
N PRO A 126 -16.98 2.20 -21.91
CA PRO A 126 -18.16 1.36 -21.66
C PRO A 126 -18.50 1.16 -20.19
N MET A 127 -17.53 0.78 -19.36
CA MET A 127 -17.71 0.63 -17.92
C MET A 127 -18.14 1.94 -17.26
N ILE A 128 -17.47 3.05 -17.60
CA ILE A 128 -17.80 4.38 -17.05
C ILE A 128 -19.22 4.82 -17.44
N ASN A 129 -19.65 4.53 -18.66
CA ASN A 129 -20.99 4.85 -19.13
C ASN A 129 -22.05 4.02 -18.40
N ALA A 130 -21.80 2.74 -18.19
CA ALA A 130 -22.69 1.88 -17.40
C ALA A 130 -22.83 2.38 -15.96
N LEU A 131 -21.70 2.65 -15.27
CA LEU A 131 -21.71 3.22 -13.91
C LEU A 131 -22.41 4.58 -13.83
N ASN A 132 -22.32 5.40 -14.88
CA ASN A 132 -23.01 6.68 -14.94
C ASN A 132 -24.54 6.53 -15.03
N ALA A 133 -25.00 5.49 -15.71
CA ALA A 133 -26.42 5.24 -15.94
C ALA A 133 -27.15 4.62 -14.74
N VAL A 134 -26.40 4.16 -13.73
CA VAL A 134 -26.95 3.51 -12.54
C VAL A 134 -27.92 4.42 -11.78
N LYS A 135 -29.10 3.89 -11.49
CA LYS A 135 -30.16 4.54 -10.69
C LYS A 135 -30.15 4.07 -9.24
N LYS A 136 -30.90 4.78 -8.38
CA LYS A 136 -30.90 4.53 -6.93
C LYS A 136 -31.43 3.15 -6.52
N ASN A 137 -32.49 2.68 -7.18
CA ASN A 137 -33.24 1.48 -6.81
C ASN A 137 -33.25 0.43 -7.95
N GLU A 138 -32.22 0.42 -8.79
CA GLU A 138 -32.09 -0.64 -9.82
C GLU A 138 -31.34 -1.84 -9.26
N LEU A 139 -31.47 -2.99 -9.90
CA LEU A 139 -30.67 -4.15 -9.56
C LEU A 139 -29.25 -3.99 -10.12
N MET A 140 -28.23 -4.16 -9.28
CA MET A 140 -26.84 -4.15 -9.71
C MET A 140 -26.15 -5.42 -9.23
N MET A 141 -25.88 -6.34 -10.15
CA MET A 141 -25.12 -7.56 -9.89
C MET A 141 -23.64 -7.34 -10.19
N MET A 142 -22.77 -7.94 -9.39
CA MET A 142 -21.33 -7.89 -9.59
C MET A 142 -20.71 -9.29 -9.47
N SER A 143 -19.81 -9.63 -10.39
CA SER A 143 -18.85 -10.73 -10.24
C SER A 143 -17.43 -10.21 -10.29
N VAL A 144 -16.58 -10.80 -9.45
CA VAL A 144 -15.13 -10.61 -9.50
C VAL A 144 -14.50 -11.99 -9.62
N GLY A 145 -13.75 -12.25 -10.68
CA GLY A 145 -12.99 -13.48 -10.89
C GLY A 145 -11.52 -13.20 -11.19
N ASP A 146 -10.72 -14.25 -11.38
CA ASP A 146 -9.28 -14.08 -11.63
C ASP A 146 -8.98 -13.34 -12.93
N LYS A 147 -9.80 -13.58 -13.97
CA LYS A 147 -9.60 -13.08 -15.33
C LYS A 147 -10.49 -11.90 -15.71
N GLU A 148 -11.50 -11.58 -14.90
CA GLU A 148 -12.53 -10.63 -15.29
C GLU A 148 -13.31 -10.07 -14.10
N VAL A 149 -13.94 -8.92 -14.34
CA VAL A 149 -14.98 -8.36 -13.48
C VAL A 149 -16.17 -8.03 -14.36
N ASN A 150 -17.35 -8.38 -13.86
CA ASN A 150 -18.59 -8.16 -14.58
C ASN A 150 -19.59 -7.41 -13.71
N ILE A 151 -20.23 -6.41 -14.30
CA ILE A 151 -21.27 -5.58 -13.68
C ILE A 151 -22.50 -5.67 -14.58
N SER A 152 -23.60 -6.16 -14.02
CA SER A 152 -24.90 -6.21 -14.69
C SER A 152 -25.85 -5.23 -14.05
N THR A 153 -26.45 -4.38 -14.87
CA THR A 153 -27.50 -3.42 -14.47
C THR A 153 -28.69 -3.52 -15.44
N ASP A 154 -29.74 -2.75 -15.20
CA ASP A 154 -30.90 -2.65 -16.11
C ASP A 154 -30.51 -2.22 -17.54
N VAL A 155 -29.39 -1.50 -17.69
CA VAL A 155 -28.92 -0.95 -18.98
C VAL A 155 -28.10 -1.97 -19.77
N GLY A 156 -27.56 -2.99 -19.10
CA GLY A 156 -26.82 -4.07 -19.74
C GLY A 156 -25.78 -4.72 -18.84
N ASN A 157 -25.05 -5.65 -19.44
CA ASN A 157 -24.01 -6.42 -18.79
C ASN A 157 -22.64 -6.04 -19.35
N ILE A 158 -21.77 -5.46 -18.52
CA ILE A 158 -20.42 -5.04 -18.90
C ILE A 158 -19.39 -5.94 -18.23
N LYS A 159 -18.51 -6.48 -19.06
CA LYS A 159 -17.46 -7.40 -18.65
C LYS A 159 -16.09 -6.84 -19.02
N GLU A 160 -15.27 -6.62 -18.02
CA GLU A 160 -13.90 -6.13 -18.17
C GLU A 160 -12.90 -7.24 -17.93
N LYS A 161 -11.88 -7.30 -18.77
CA LYS A 161 -10.86 -8.35 -18.73
C LYS A 161 -9.66 -7.92 -17.88
N LYS A 162 -8.98 -8.92 -17.33
CA LYS A 162 -7.72 -8.73 -16.62
C LYS A 162 -6.69 -8.11 -17.56
N VAL A 163 -6.01 -7.10 -17.04
CA VAL A 163 -4.96 -6.33 -17.73
C VAL A 163 -3.65 -6.46 -16.98
N LYS A 164 -2.57 -5.83 -17.47
CA LYS A 164 -1.27 -5.90 -16.80
C LYS A 164 -1.14 -4.76 -15.80
N LEU A 165 -0.87 -5.08 -14.53
CA LEU A 165 -0.59 -4.07 -13.52
C LEU A 165 0.74 -3.33 -13.82
N PRO A 166 0.76 -1.98 -13.81
CA PRO A 166 2.00 -1.23 -14.03
C PRO A 166 2.99 -1.35 -12.85
N ASP A 167 4.28 -1.52 -13.14
CA ASP A 167 5.35 -1.61 -12.10
C ASP A 167 5.34 -0.41 -11.14
N ARG A 168 4.99 0.79 -11.64
CA ARG A 168 4.89 2.00 -10.84
C ARG A 168 3.84 1.88 -9.74
N TRP A 169 2.71 1.22 -10.00
CA TRP A 169 1.69 0.98 -9.00
C TRP A 169 2.17 0.01 -7.93
N ILE A 170 2.91 -1.04 -8.31
CA ILE A 170 3.50 -1.96 -7.32
C ILE A 170 4.40 -1.19 -6.34
N LYS A 171 5.26 -0.28 -6.83
CA LYS A 171 6.05 0.61 -5.95
C LYS A 171 5.19 1.56 -5.11
N GLY A 172 4.07 2.03 -5.68
CA GLY A 172 3.09 2.87 -4.99
C GLY A 172 2.41 2.16 -3.84
N LEU A 173 1.99 0.92 -4.07
CA LEU A 173 1.33 0.03 -3.11
C LEU A 173 2.22 -0.28 -1.92
N THR A 174 3.54 -0.28 -2.07
CA THR A 174 4.43 -0.38 -0.92
C THR A 174 4.39 0.89 -0.09
N SER A 175 4.69 2.02 -0.72
CA SER A 175 5.01 3.24 0.05
C SER A 175 3.78 3.87 0.68
N VAL A 176 2.61 3.78 0.02
CA VAL A 176 1.37 4.35 0.56
C VAL A 176 0.98 3.70 1.89
N GLN A 177 1.22 2.39 2.02
CA GLN A 177 0.82 1.61 3.19
C GLN A 177 1.73 1.92 4.38
N VAL A 178 3.03 2.13 4.12
CA VAL A 178 3.97 2.64 5.13
C VAL A 178 3.54 4.03 5.62
N TYR A 179 3.09 4.91 4.72
CA TYR A 179 2.57 6.22 5.15
C TYR A 179 1.31 6.07 5.99
N MET A 180 0.33 5.26 5.54
CA MET A 180 -0.94 5.08 6.24
C MET A 180 -0.78 4.42 7.62
N ALA A 181 0.14 3.47 7.77
CA ALA A 181 0.45 2.84 9.06
C ALA A 181 1.02 3.84 10.09
N ASP A 182 1.66 4.92 9.63
CA ASP A 182 2.21 5.98 10.50
C ASP A 182 1.20 7.15 10.68
N MET A 183 -0.02 7.05 10.13
CA MET A 183 -1.03 8.11 10.23
C MET A 183 -1.85 8.01 11.51
N VAL A 184 -2.19 9.17 12.07
CA VAL A 184 -3.16 9.27 13.16
C VAL A 184 -4.35 10.11 12.72
N GLU A 185 -5.50 9.85 13.32
CA GLU A 185 -6.69 10.67 13.15
C GLU A 185 -6.47 12.07 13.75
N ILE A 186 -6.90 13.10 13.02
CA ILE A 186 -6.74 14.51 13.41
C ILE A 186 -8.09 15.17 13.71
N PHE A 187 -9.08 15.03 12.82
CA PHE A 187 -10.45 15.50 13.07
C PHE A 187 -11.47 14.80 12.17
N ARG A 188 -12.74 14.90 12.57
CA ARG A 188 -13.91 14.38 11.84
C ARG A 188 -14.86 15.50 11.45
N LEU A 189 -15.54 15.32 10.32
CA LEU A 189 -16.62 16.16 9.84
C LEU A 189 -17.88 15.31 9.68
N ASN A 190 -19.02 15.83 10.12
CA ASN A 190 -20.32 15.26 9.74
C ASN A 190 -20.69 15.68 8.31
N LYS A 191 -21.76 15.08 7.76
CA LYS A 191 -22.32 15.41 6.44
C LYS A 191 -22.41 16.91 6.12
N MET A 192 -23.00 17.71 7.01
CA MET A 192 -23.19 19.15 6.78
C MET A 192 -21.86 19.90 6.72
N GLN A 193 -20.93 19.55 7.61
CA GLN A 193 -19.59 20.14 7.63
C GLN A 193 -18.77 19.72 6.41
N SER A 194 -18.91 18.48 5.94
CA SER A 194 -18.30 18.01 4.69
C SER A 194 -18.80 18.82 3.49
N MET A 195 -20.12 19.02 3.36
CA MET A 195 -20.69 19.87 2.31
C MET A 195 -20.16 21.31 2.36
N GLN A 196 -20.13 21.92 3.55
CA GLN A 196 -19.58 23.27 3.74
C GLN A 196 -18.10 23.36 3.39
N PHE A 197 -17.29 22.38 3.84
CA PHE A 197 -15.87 22.34 3.55
C PHE A 197 -15.59 22.30 2.04
N PHE A 198 -16.28 21.43 1.29
CA PHE A 198 -16.07 21.33 -0.16
C PHE A 198 -16.42 22.63 -0.91
N ASN A 199 -17.41 23.39 -0.43
CA ASN A 199 -17.74 24.70 -0.98
C ASN A 199 -16.63 25.76 -0.76
N THR A 200 -15.74 25.56 0.22
CA THR A 200 -14.60 26.46 0.49
C THR A 200 -13.34 26.12 -0.32
N ILE A 201 -13.28 24.94 -0.94
CA ILE A 201 -12.10 24.52 -1.72
C ILE A 201 -12.02 25.34 -3.01
N PRO A 202 -10.90 26.04 -3.27
CA PRO A 202 -10.72 26.79 -4.51
C PRO A 202 -10.88 25.89 -5.75
N LYS A 203 -11.59 26.38 -6.77
CA LYS A 203 -11.77 25.65 -8.04
C LYS A 203 -10.54 25.70 -8.94
N SER A 204 -9.72 26.74 -8.81
CA SER A 204 -8.46 26.90 -9.56
C SER A 204 -7.34 26.07 -8.94
N LYS A 205 -6.37 25.66 -9.78
CA LYS A 205 -5.16 24.98 -9.29
C LYS A 205 -4.39 25.94 -8.37
N ASN A 206 -4.07 25.47 -7.16
CA ASN A 206 -3.24 26.20 -6.23
C ASN A 206 -2.00 25.37 -5.88
N ASN A 207 -0.83 25.87 -6.25
CA ASN A 207 0.44 25.21 -5.95
C ASN A 207 1.00 25.54 -4.57
N ALA A 208 0.34 26.43 -3.81
CA ALA A 208 0.73 26.76 -2.45
C ALA A 208 0.54 25.56 -1.53
N THR A 209 1.44 25.41 -0.57
CA THR A 209 1.21 24.50 0.56
C THR A 209 0.16 25.13 1.46
N LEU A 210 -0.95 24.43 1.65
CA LEU A 210 -2.08 24.88 2.46
C LEU A 210 -2.26 23.94 3.66
N TYR A 211 -2.77 24.52 4.73
CA TYR A 211 -3.05 23.85 5.99
C TYR A 211 -4.55 23.91 6.29
N LEU A 212 -5.11 22.80 6.77
CA LEU A 212 -6.48 22.72 7.25
C LEU A 212 -6.47 22.71 8.78
N THR A 213 -7.26 23.58 9.39
CA THR A 213 -7.45 23.59 10.85
C THR A 213 -8.93 23.48 11.16
N TYR A 214 -9.30 22.52 12.00
CA TYR A 214 -10.67 22.41 12.49
C TYR A 214 -10.85 23.27 13.75
N LYS A 215 -11.65 24.35 13.65
CA LYS A 215 -11.94 25.29 14.76
C LYS A 215 -13.36 25.81 14.64
N LEU A 216 -14.05 26.00 15.77
CA LEU A 216 -15.41 26.54 15.83
C LEU A 216 -16.37 25.79 14.88
N ASN A 217 -16.30 24.45 14.89
CA ASN A 217 -17.10 23.56 14.06
C ASN A 217 -16.98 23.75 12.54
N LYS A 218 -15.88 24.36 12.06
CA LYS A 218 -15.59 24.51 10.63
C LYS A 218 -14.11 24.24 10.32
N VAL A 219 -13.85 23.87 9.08
CA VAL A 219 -12.49 23.78 8.55
C VAL A 219 -12.05 25.14 8.02
N VAL A 220 -10.91 25.62 8.48
CA VAL A 220 -10.27 26.84 8.00
C VAL A 220 -9.06 26.46 7.15
N ILE A 221 -9.01 26.96 5.91
CA ILE A 221 -7.88 26.81 5.00
C ILE A 221 -6.94 28.00 5.18
N SER A 222 -5.67 27.76 5.44
CA SER A 222 -4.65 28.80 5.67
C SER A 222 -3.34 28.45 4.98
N PRO A 223 -2.59 29.42 4.42
CA PRO A 223 -1.21 29.20 3.99
C PRO A 223 -0.20 29.15 5.16
N ILE A 224 -0.63 29.57 6.35
CA ILE A 224 0.20 29.61 7.57
C ILE A 224 -0.15 28.41 8.45
N TYR A 225 0.89 27.70 8.89
CA TYR A 225 0.78 26.60 9.84
C TYR A 225 0.23 27.06 11.19
N ALA A 226 -0.69 26.30 11.76
CA ALA A 226 -1.15 26.46 13.13
C ALA A 226 -1.00 25.14 13.90
N LYS A 227 -0.84 25.20 15.23
CA LYS A 227 -0.82 23.98 16.05
C LYS A 227 -2.14 23.22 15.84
N GLY A 228 -2.05 21.93 15.55
CA GLY A 228 -3.19 21.06 15.21
C GLY A 228 -3.70 21.19 13.77
N SER A 229 -3.03 21.96 12.91
CA SER A 229 -3.37 22.00 11.49
C SER A 229 -2.71 20.85 10.73
N ILE A 230 -3.40 20.31 9.72
CA ILE A 230 -2.86 19.31 8.79
C ILE A 230 -2.38 19.95 7.50
N LYS A 231 -1.26 19.49 6.98
CA LYS A 231 -0.75 19.91 5.67
C LYS A 231 -1.46 19.13 4.55
N VAL A 232 -1.84 19.82 3.47
CA VAL A 232 -2.41 19.20 2.26
C VAL A 232 -1.46 19.37 1.09
N GLY A 233 -0.98 18.26 0.56
CA GLY A 233 -0.14 18.22 -0.65
C GLY A 233 -0.98 18.42 -1.92
N GLY A 234 -1.49 19.64 -2.14
CA GLY A 234 -2.37 20.01 -3.25
C GLY A 234 -3.85 19.94 -2.89
N LEU A 235 -4.43 21.07 -2.49
CA LEU A 235 -5.82 21.11 -2.03
C LEU A 235 -6.82 20.75 -3.12
N GLU A 236 -6.52 21.06 -4.38
CA GLU A 236 -7.35 20.73 -5.54
C GLU A 236 -7.54 19.22 -5.74
N ARG A 237 -6.61 18.38 -5.23
CA ARG A 237 -6.72 16.92 -5.29
C ARG A 237 -7.93 16.40 -4.52
N LEU A 238 -8.39 17.13 -3.50
CA LEU A 238 -9.60 16.80 -2.74
C LEU A 238 -10.87 16.86 -3.60
N ARG A 239 -10.88 17.64 -4.69
CA ARG A 239 -12.02 17.73 -5.60
C ARG A 239 -12.28 16.44 -6.39
N LEU A 240 -11.40 15.44 -6.30
CA LEU A 240 -11.69 14.09 -6.77
C LEU A 240 -12.93 13.50 -6.07
N LEU A 241 -13.17 13.88 -4.81
CA LEU A 241 -14.28 13.41 -3.97
C LEU A 241 -15.58 14.21 -4.13
N GLU A 242 -15.57 15.28 -4.95
CA GLU A 242 -16.68 16.26 -5.02
C GLU A 242 -18.03 15.63 -5.41
N ASN A 243 -18.02 14.58 -6.23
CA ASN A 243 -19.25 13.86 -6.64
C ASN A 243 -19.79 12.93 -5.55
N LEU A 244 -19.01 12.66 -4.50
CA LEU A 244 -19.41 11.80 -3.39
C LEU A 244 -20.01 12.58 -2.22
N VAL A 245 -19.75 13.89 -2.14
CA VAL A 245 -20.17 14.75 -1.01
C VAL A 245 -21.65 14.58 -0.62
N PRO A 246 -22.62 14.46 -1.55
CA PRO A 246 -24.03 14.23 -1.20
C PRO A 246 -24.31 12.90 -0.46
N TYR A 247 -23.46 11.89 -0.66
CA TYR A 247 -23.60 10.54 -0.11
C TYR A 247 -22.82 10.34 1.19
N ILE A 248 -22.00 11.31 1.59
CA ILE A 248 -21.17 11.23 2.80
C ILE A 248 -22.04 11.28 4.04
N ASP A 249 -21.84 10.33 4.94
CA ASP A 249 -22.38 10.38 6.30
C ASP A 249 -21.40 11.09 7.24
N ASN A 250 -20.13 10.71 7.17
CA ASN A 250 -19.03 11.38 7.88
C ASN A 250 -17.71 11.24 7.13
N MET A 251 -16.76 12.13 7.47
CA MET A 251 -15.45 12.23 6.86
C MET A 251 -14.38 12.37 7.93
N VAL A 252 -13.31 11.59 7.86
CA VAL A 252 -12.23 11.53 8.84
C VAL A 252 -10.92 11.90 8.17
N PHE A 253 -10.15 12.78 8.81
CA PHE A 253 -8.87 13.27 8.31
C PHE A 253 -7.73 12.66 9.11
N PHE A 254 -6.76 12.12 8.38
CA PHE A 254 -5.58 11.46 8.93
C PHE A 254 -4.31 12.13 8.41
N GLN A 255 -3.25 12.18 9.23
CA GLN A 255 -1.93 12.65 8.82
C GLN A 255 -0.84 11.90 9.58
N ASN A 256 0.24 11.55 8.90
CA ASN A 256 1.42 11.01 9.57
C ASN A 256 2.16 12.18 10.23
N ILE A 257 2.43 12.05 11.52
CA ILE A 257 3.09 13.09 12.31
C ILE A 257 4.58 12.74 12.40
N ASN A 258 5.42 13.63 11.87
CA ASN A 258 6.86 13.52 11.95
C ASN A 258 7.51 14.92 11.97
N ASP A 259 8.79 14.97 12.36
CA ASP A 259 9.55 16.21 12.48
C ASP A 259 9.74 16.92 11.14
N ASP A 260 9.91 16.16 10.05
CA ASP A 260 9.99 16.69 8.69
C ASP A 260 8.61 16.94 8.11
N LYS A 261 8.02 18.11 8.41
CA LYS A 261 6.74 18.58 7.86
C LYS A 261 6.68 18.56 6.32
N ASP A 262 7.81 18.53 5.62
CA ASP A 262 7.84 18.38 4.16
C ASP A 262 7.55 16.96 3.66
N SER A 263 7.66 15.97 4.55
CA SER A 263 7.44 14.57 4.25
C SER A 263 6.05 14.05 4.63
N GLN A 264 5.22 14.89 5.25
CA GLN A 264 3.88 14.52 5.73
C GLN A 264 2.92 14.33 4.56
N SER A 265 2.30 13.15 4.53
CA SER A 265 1.16 12.78 3.70
C SER A 265 -0.12 12.91 4.51
N MET A 266 -1.26 12.87 3.85
CA MET A 266 -2.55 12.80 4.53
C MET A 266 -3.45 11.77 3.88
N ALA A 267 -4.46 11.34 4.61
CA ALA A 267 -5.56 10.57 4.06
C ALA A 267 -6.91 11.15 4.51
N ILE A 268 -7.93 10.93 3.69
CA ILE A 268 -9.32 11.18 4.04
C ILE A 268 -10.06 9.87 3.91
N GLN A 269 -10.83 9.51 4.93
CA GLN A 269 -11.78 8.40 4.84
C GLN A 269 -13.20 8.94 4.88
N ILE A 270 -13.96 8.61 3.85
CA ILE A 270 -15.38 8.92 3.71
C ILE A 270 -16.19 7.66 4.01
N TYR A 271 -17.24 7.81 4.80
CA TYR A 271 -18.19 6.74 5.12
C TYR A 271 -19.52 7.02 4.40
N MET A 272 -20.05 5.99 3.72
CA MET A 272 -21.29 6.05 2.95
C MET A 272 -22.09 4.77 3.21
N LYS A 273 -22.92 4.73 4.26
CA LYS A 273 -23.62 3.52 4.70
C LYS A 273 -22.66 2.32 4.85
N HIS A 274 -22.81 1.29 4.02
CA HIS A 274 -22.07 0.03 4.06
C HIS A 274 -20.80 0.04 3.19
N MET A 275 -20.28 1.21 2.85
CA MET A 275 -19.01 1.33 2.13
C MET A 275 -18.16 2.47 2.68
N ARG A 276 -16.85 2.37 2.45
CA ARG A 276 -15.86 3.37 2.86
C ARG A 276 -14.96 3.68 1.69
N LEU A 277 -14.64 4.96 1.50
CA LEU A 277 -13.65 5.38 0.51
C LEU A 277 -12.50 6.12 1.19
N THR A 278 -11.29 5.61 1.02
CA THR A 278 -10.04 6.22 1.48
C THR A 278 -9.35 6.92 0.32
N LEU A 279 -8.97 8.18 0.50
CA LEU A 279 -8.15 8.96 -0.43
C LEU A 279 -6.86 9.39 0.26
N ALA A 280 -5.72 8.78 -0.09
CA ALA A 280 -4.41 9.18 0.41
C ALA A 280 -3.70 10.12 -0.57
N ILE A 281 -3.07 11.17 -0.03
CA ILE A 281 -2.42 12.25 -0.79
C ILE A 281 -0.97 12.35 -0.38
N SER A 282 -0.09 12.28 -1.37
CA SER A 282 1.35 12.39 -1.18
C SER A 282 1.76 13.79 -0.68
N PRO A 283 2.98 13.97 -0.15
CA PRO A 283 3.36 15.22 0.51
C PRO A 283 3.31 16.48 -0.38
N HIS A 284 3.43 16.32 -1.70
CA HIS A 284 3.46 17.43 -2.66
C HIS A 284 2.85 17.08 -4.02
N ASN A 285 2.47 18.12 -4.76
CA ASN A 285 1.89 18.02 -6.12
C ASN A 285 2.77 17.28 -7.14
N HIS A 286 4.09 17.48 -7.04
CA HIS A 286 5.09 16.90 -7.92
C HIS A 286 5.74 15.62 -7.36
N ARG A 287 5.25 15.09 -6.22
CA ARG A 287 5.76 13.87 -5.58
C ARG A 287 4.69 12.79 -5.58
N GLY A 288 5.06 11.55 -5.85
CA GLY A 288 4.18 10.39 -5.75
C GLY A 288 4.65 9.39 -4.68
N PHE A 289 3.80 8.41 -4.39
CA PHE A 289 4.07 7.27 -3.52
C PHE A 289 4.99 6.21 -4.18
N SER A 290 5.47 6.40 -5.40
CA SER A 290 6.28 5.37 -6.09
C SER A 290 7.79 5.43 -5.77
N GLY A 291 8.21 6.17 -4.75
CA GLY A 291 9.63 6.34 -4.40
C GLY A 291 10.02 5.48 -3.21
N GLU A 292 11.13 4.75 -3.31
CA GLU A 292 11.58 3.77 -2.28
C GLU A 292 12.00 4.42 -0.94
N GLY A 293 11.98 5.74 -0.83
CA GLY A 293 12.75 6.46 0.18
C GLY A 293 12.34 6.23 1.63
N ASN A 294 11.04 6.15 1.89
CA ASN A 294 10.48 5.95 3.23
C ASN A 294 10.57 4.48 3.70
N ILE A 295 10.79 3.54 2.78
CA ILE A 295 10.79 2.10 3.06
C ILE A 295 12.19 1.59 3.39
N LEU A 296 13.22 2.08 2.68
CA LEU A 296 14.60 1.56 2.80
C LEU A 296 15.17 1.62 4.23
N GLN A 297 14.75 2.60 5.02
CA GLN A 297 15.18 2.70 6.44
C GLN A 297 14.60 1.59 7.31
N LYS A 298 13.40 1.08 6.96
CA LYS A 298 12.72 0.00 7.68
C LYS A 298 13.26 -1.39 7.29
N ILE A 299 14.23 -1.48 6.36
CA ILE A 299 14.81 -2.74 5.85
C ILE A 299 16.33 -2.75 6.06
N THR A 300 16.72 -2.54 7.30
CA THR A 300 18.11 -2.68 7.73
C THR A 300 18.36 -4.00 8.44
N HIS A 301 17.28 -4.69 8.86
CA HIS A 301 17.28 -6.02 9.44
C HIS A 301 17.08 -7.08 8.35
N GLU A 302 18.09 -7.92 8.12
CA GLU A 302 18.05 -8.96 7.09
C GLU A 302 17.53 -10.27 7.67
N LEU A 303 16.50 -10.83 7.03
CA LEU A 303 15.91 -12.11 7.40
C LEU A 303 16.13 -13.16 6.30
N PRO A 304 16.20 -14.45 6.67
CA PRO A 304 16.22 -15.55 5.70
C PRO A 304 15.02 -15.47 4.74
N THR A 305 15.23 -15.88 3.49
CA THR A 305 14.17 -15.79 2.47
C THR A 305 13.01 -16.74 2.81
N GLU A 306 13.33 -17.86 3.45
CA GLU A 306 12.42 -18.88 3.95
C GLU A 306 11.39 -18.28 4.91
N TYR A 307 11.77 -17.29 5.72
CA TYR A 307 10.85 -16.63 6.65
C TYR A 307 9.83 -15.78 5.90
N ILE A 308 10.24 -15.16 4.79
CA ILE A 308 9.33 -14.40 3.93
C ILE A 308 8.31 -15.35 3.28
N TYR A 309 8.73 -16.52 2.81
CA TYR A 309 7.81 -17.54 2.28
C TYR A 309 6.84 -18.07 3.34
N ALA A 310 7.35 -18.40 4.53
CA ALA A 310 6.52 -18.90 5.64
C ALA A 310 5.50 -17.86 6.10
N PHE A 311 5.93 -16.60 6.27
CA PHE A 311 5.06 -15.49 6.63
C PHE A 311 4.00 -15.22 5.56
N ASN A 312 4.39 -15.26 4.28
CA ASN A 312 3.43 -15.16 3.17
C ASN A 312 2.36 -16.26 3.22
N HIS A 313 2.75 -17.49 3.53
CA HIS A 313 1.82 -18.61 3.68
C HIS A 313 0.88 -18.42 4.88
N LEU A 314 1.40 -17.96 6.02
CA LEU A 314 0.60 -17.64 7.21
C LEU A 314 -0.50 -16.62 6.90
N LEU A 315 -0.14 -15.54 6.19
CA LEU A 315 -1.08 -14.45 5.85
C LEU A 315 -2.09 -14.81 4.76
N LYS A 316 -1.82 -15.83 3.93
CA LYS A 316 -2.85 -16.38 3.02
C LYS A 316 -4.05 -16.94 3.80
N SER A 317 -3.89 -17.32 5.06
CA SER A 317 -4.98 -17.76 5.94
C SER A 317 -5.50 -16.64 6.84
N ASN A 318 -4.60 -15.74 7.25
CA ASN A 318 -4.90 -14.59 8.10
C ASN A 318 -4.91 -13.29 7.26
N GLU A 319 -6.03 -13.05 6.57
CA GLU A 319 -6.11 -11.96 5.59
C GLU A 319 -6.05 -10.56 6.20
N ASN A 320 -6.33 -10.39 7.50
CA ASN A 320 -6.09 -9.14 8.22
C ASN A 320 -5.30 -9.42 9.50
N PHE A 321 -4.34 -8.56 9.84
CA PHE A 321 -3.52 -8.73 11.03
C PHE A 321 -2.94 -7.40 11.52
N ASP A 322 -2.76 -7.30 12.84
CA ASP A 322 -1.88 -6.32 13.47
C ASP A 322 -0.51 -6.98 13.70
N PRO A 323 0.63 -6.36 13.31
CA PRO A 323 1.95 -6.94 13.49
C PRO A 323 2.29 -7.24 14.96
N THR A 324 1.79 -6.44 15.90
CA THR A 324 2.09 -6.63 17.32
C THR A 324 1.37 -7.85 17.88
N THR A 325 0.07 -7.94 17.61
CA THR A 325 -0.77 -9.06 18.01
C THR A 325 -0.30 -10.36 17.36
N LEU A 326 0.01 -10.33 16.06
CA LEU A 326 0.54 -11.50 15.34
C LEU A 326 1.87 -11.97 15.93
N ALA A 327 2.75 -11.05 16.34
CA ALA A 327 4.01 -11.40 16.97
C ALA A 327 3.80 -12.09 18.32
N ILE A 328 2.89 -11.55 19.15
CA ILE A 328 2.56 -12.12 20.46
C ILE A 328 1.91 -13.50 20.31
N ASP A 329 0.91 -13.65 19.45
CA ASP A 329 0.15 -14.89 19.29
C ASP A 329 0.98 -16.06 18.75
N ASN A 330 2.10 -15.76 18.07
CA ASN A 330 2.98 -16.75 17.45
C ASN A 330 4.38 -16.80 18.09
N ASP A 331 4.58 -16.15 19.24
CA ASP A 331 5.88 -16.07 19.94
C ASP A 331 7.03 -15.60 19.03
N LEU A 332 6.77 -14.64 18.14
CA LEU A 332 7.75 -14.09 17.20
C LEU A 332 8.36 -12.79 17.73
N TYR A 333 9.63 -12.55 17.39
CA TYR A 333 10.27 -11.26 17.64
C TYR A 333 9.58 -10.15 16.85
N ILE A 334 9.18 -9.07 17.54
CA ILE A 334 8.42 -7.97 16.93
C ILE A 334 9.15 -7.31 15.75
N ASP A 335 10.48 -7.21 15.83
CA ASP A 335 11.28 -6.59 14.78
C ASP A 335 11.37 -7.49 13.54
N ASP A 336 11.32 -8.82 13.72
CA ASP A 336 11.22 -9.77 12.62
C ASP A 336 9.88 -9.62 11.91
N VAL A 337 8.77 -9.58 12.66
CA VAL A 337 7.42 -9.40 12.07
C VAL A 337 7.30 -8.07 11.34
N LYS A 338 7.86 -6.98 11.88
CA LYS A 338 7.91 -5.68 11.19
C LYS A 338 8.73 -5.74 9.90
N SER A 339 9.88 -6.42 9.92
CA SER A 339 10.71 -6.60 8.73
C SER A 339 9.98 -7.43 7.68
N LEU A 340 9.37 -8.56 8.05
CA LEU A 340 8.57 -9.42 7.17
C LEU A 340 7.37 -8.68 6.56
N THR A 341 6.66 -7.92 7.38
CA THR A 341 5.56 -7.05 6.93
C THR A 341 6.05 -6.02 5.92
N THR A 342 7.22 -5.42 6.15
CA THR A 342 7.83 -4.49 5.21
C THR A 342 8.18 -5.20 3.90
N HIS A 343 8.80 -6.39 3.95
CA HIS A 343 9.16 -7.19 2.78
C HIS A 343 7.94 -7.56 1.92
N LEU A 344 6.84 -8.02 2.52
CA LEU A 344 5.62 -8.33 1.77
C LEU A 344 4.93 -7.05 1.23
N SER A 345 5.01 -5.94 1.96
CA SER A 345 4.55 -4.64 1.44
C SER A 345 5.32 -4.22 0.20
N MET A 346 6.64 -4.51 0.12
CA MET A 346 7.52 -4.13 -1.01
C MET A 346 7.18 -4.81 -2.33
N ILE A 347 6.67 -6.02 -2.27
CA ILE A 347 6.17 -6.74 -3.45
C ILE A 347 4.69 -6.48 -3.71
N GLY A 348 4.09 -5.60 -2.89
CA GLY A 348 2.71 -5.18 -3.02
C GLY A 348 1.75 -6.27 -2.59
N LEU A 349 2.03 -7.05 -1.55
CA LEU A 349 1.06 -8.02 -1.02
C LEU A 349 0.27 -7.52 0.18
N LEU A 350 0.67 -6.42 0.82
CA LEU A 350 -0.03 -5.94 2.02
C LEU A 350 -0.59 -4.55 1.81
N GLY A 351 -1.85 -4.35 2.13
CA GLY A 351 -2.42 -3.03 2.35
C GLY A 351 -2.61 -2.72 3.84
N PHE A 352 -2.91 -1.47 4.18
CA PHE A 352 -3.16 -1.01 5.54
C PHE A 352 -4.53 -0.33 5.60
N ASP A 353 -5.33 -0.68 6.59
CA ASP A 353 -6.66 -0.13 6.79
C ASP A 353 -6.69 0.82 8.00
N LEU A 354 -6.89 2.11 7.72
CA LEU A 354 -6.97 3.17 8.73
C LEU A 354 -8.16 3.01 9.69
N TYR A 355 -9.20 2.26 9.32
CA TYR A 355 -10.33 2.02 10.22
C TYR A 355 -10.04 0.97 11.28
N SER A 356 -9.48 -0.16 10.86
CA SER A 356 -9.17 -1.29 11.75
C SER A 356 -7.76 -1.21 12.35
N ASP A 357 -6.96 -0.22 11.92
CA ASP A 357 -5.54 -0.06 12.29
C ASP A 357 -4.73 -1.35 12.05
N SER A 358 -5.00 -2.01 10.92
CA SER A 358 -4.47 -3.34 10.63
C SER A 358 -4.04 -3.48 9.18
N TYR A 359 -3.12 -4.40 8.92
CA TYR A 359 -2.76 -4.79 7.56
C TYR A 359 -3.78 -5.77 7.00
N TYR A 360 -4.02 -5.69 5.69
CA TYR A 360 -4.78 -6.69 4.94
C TYR A 360 -3.95 -7.28 3.79
N TYR A 361 -4.22 -8.55 3.46
CA TYR A 361 -3.49 -9.30 2.46
C TYR A 361 -4.14 -9.15 1.08
N ARG A 362 -3.34 -8.72 0.11
CA ARG A 362 -3.66 -8.58 -1.32
C ARG A 362 -3.03 -9.77 -2.04
N ARG A 363 -3.86 -10.69 -2.55
CA ARG A 363 -3.42 -11.93 -3.20
C ARG A 363 -2.88 -11.69 -4.63
N LEU A 364 -1.95 -10.75 -4.79
CA LEU A 364 -1.21 -10.59 -6.05
C LEU A 364 -0.19 -11.73 -6.23
N PRO A 365 0.24 -12.03 -7.48
CA PRO A 365 1.24 -13.05 -7.73
C PRO A 365 2.56 -12.76 -7.00
N PHE A 366 2.89 -13.62 -6.04
CA PHE A 366 4.12 -13.55 -5.25
C PHE A 366 5.33 -13.81 -6.15
N ASN A 367 6.32 -12.91 -6.12
CA ASN A 367 7.55 -13.08 -6.89
C ASN A 367 8.71 -12.34 -6.21
N MET A 368 9.62 -13.09 -5.60
CA MET A 368 10.78 -12.52 -4.90
C MET A 368 11.77 -11.82 -5.83
N ASN A 369 11.85 -12.20 -7.11
CA ASN A 369 12.69 -11.48 -8.07
C ASN A 369 12.22 -10.03 -8.28
N LYS A 370 10.92 -9.75 -8.06
CA LYS A 370 10.39 -8.38 -8.06
C LYS A 370 10.93 -7.55 -6.89
N LEU A 371 11.18 -8.14 -5.72
CA LEU A 371 11.75 -7.41 -4.58
C LEU A 371 13.06 -6.74 -4.97
N LEU A 372 13.93 -7.50 -5.67
CA LEU A 372 15.21 -7.02 -6.16
C LEU A 372 15.02 -5.98 -7.27
N SER A 373 14.21 -6.25 -8.30
CA SER A 373 14.07 -5.31 -9.42
C SER A 373 13.43 -3.98 -9.02
N LEU A 374 12.53 -3.99 -8.04
CA LEU A 374 11.82 -2.81 -7.58
C LEU A 374 12.65 -1.92 -6.66
N ASN A 375 13.76 -2.42 -6.08
CA ASN A 375 14.56 -1.72 -5.07
C ASN A 375 16.07 -1.69 -5.39
N PRO A 376 16.48 -1.07 -6.51
CA PRO A 376 17.88 -1.00 -6.94
C PRO A 376 18.82 -0.38 -5.90
N ARG A 377 18.37 0.56 -5.06
CA ARG A 377 19.21 1.13 -4.00
C ARG A 377 19.57 0.11 -2.93
N LEU A 378 18.61 -0.72 -2.52
CA LEU A 378 18.84 -1.82 -1.58
C LEU A 378 19.82 -2.84 -2.17
N ASN A 379 19.63 -3.24 -3.43
CA ASN A 379 20.53 -4.18 -4.09
C ASN A 379 21.96 -3.64 -4.16
N ASN A 380 22.11 -2.37 -4.53
CA ASN A 380 23.43 -1.76 -4.59
C ASN A 380 24.07 -1.65 -3.19
N ALA A 381 23.29 -1.45 -2.12
CA ALA A 381 23.78 -1.49 -0.75
C ALA A 381 24.26 -2.90 -0.37
N LYS A 382 23.45 -3.93 -0.63
CA LYS A 382 23.82 -5.34 -0.41
C LYS A 382 25.08 -5.73 -1.18
N LYS A 383 25.22 -5.27 -2.42
CA LYS A 383 26.42 -5.50 -3.24
C LYS A 383 27.67 -4.87 -2.61
N LEU A 384 27.55 -3.67 -2.02
CA LEU A 384 28.68 -3.03 -1.34
C LEU A 384 29.16 -3.84 -0.14
N ILE A 385 28.25 -4.48 0.59
CA ILE A 385 28.59 -5.37 1.71
C ILE A 385 29.25 -6.64 1.18
N LYS A 386 28.63 -7.31 0.20
CA LYS A 386 29.13 -8.56 -0.38
C LYS A 386 30.54 -8.43 -1.00
N ASP A 387 30.83 -7.29 -1.60
CA ASP A 387 32.11 -7.01 -2.25
C ASP A 387 33.17 -6.44 -1.27
N ASP A 388 32.92 -6.49 0.06
CA ASP A 388 33.79 -5.95 1.13
C ASP A 388 34.22 -4.48 0.90
N ASN A 389 33.34 -3.70 0.28
CA ASN A 389 33.62 -2.32 -0.10
C ASN A 389 33.34 -1.29 1.01
N ILE A 390 32.99 -1.76 2.22
CA ILE A 390 32.69 -0.91 3.37
C ILE A 390 33.76 -1.15 4.43
N THR A 391 34.46 -0.09 4.82
CA THR A 391 35.47 -0.12 5.88
C THR A 391 35.03 0.79 7.02
N LEU A 392 34.78 0.22 8.21
CA LEU A 392 34.54 1.01 9.41
C LEU A 392 35.86 1.64 9.87
N VAL A 393 35.90 2.96 9.96
CA VAL A 393 37.03 3.69 10.57
C VAL A 393 36.90 3.59 12.09
N HIS A 394 35.70 3.82 12.60
CA HIS A 394 35.33 3.52 13.98
C HIS A 394 33.82 3.29 14.08
N HIS A 395 33.43 2.48 15.05
CA HIS A 395 32.05 2.27 15.44
C HIS A 395 31.94 2.42 16.95
N ARG A 396 31.24 3.46 17.40
CA ARG A 396 30.88 3.73 18.80
C ARG A 396 29.35 3.76 18.88
N PRO A 397 28.75 3.53 20.06
CA PRO A 397 27.29 3.44 20.21
C PRO A 397 26.49 4.57 19.55
N ASN A 398 27.05 5.79 19.50
CA ASN A 398 26.35 6.97 19.00
C ASN A 398 27.07 7.66 17.82
N ASP A 399 28.16 7.06 17.32
CA ASP A 399 28.98 7.66 16.28
C ASP A 399 29.71 6.58 15.49
N THR A 400 29.35 6.47 14.22
CA THR A 400 29.99 5.56 13.27
C THR A 400 30.52 6.35 12.09
N LEU A 401 31.81 6.14 11.80
CA LEU A 401 32.48 6.66 10.62
C LEU A 401 32.90 5.49 9.74
N ALA A 402 32.49 5.53 8.48
CA ALA A 402 32.84 4.51 7.51
C ALA A 402 33.29 5.12 6.18
N HIS A 403 34.21 4.43 5.52
CA HIS A 403 34.57 4.66 4.13
C HIS A 403 33.91 3.59 3.25
N VAL A 404 33.22 4.04 2.21
CA VAL A 404 32.49 3.17 1.28
C VAL A 404 33.04 3.36 -0.12
N LYS A 405 33.71 2.35 -0.66
CA LYS A 405 34.20 2.34 -2.03
C LYS A 405 33.05 2.00 -2.98
N SER A 406 32.81 2.85 -3.97
CA SER A 406 31.78 2.58 -5.00
C SER A 406 32.29 3.05 -6.36
N GLY A 407 32.69 2.09 -7.20
CA GLY A 407 33.41 2.39 -8.43
C GLY A 407 34.83 2.88 -8.11
N GLU A 408 35.25 3.96 -8.75
CA GLU A 408 36.57 4.57 -8.54
C GLU A 408 36.63 5.55 -7.35
N HIS A 409 35.48 5.84 -6.73
CA HIS A 409 35.38 6.85 -5.68
C HIS A 409 35.18 6.21 -4.30
N THR A 410 35.75 6.84 -3.27
CA THR A 410 35.49 6.52 -1.86
C THR A 410 34.62 7.61 -1.25
N TYR A 411 33.50 7.20 -0.66
CA TYR A 411 32.57 8.10 0.01
C TYR A 411 32.69 7.95 1.51
N THR A 412 32.58 9.05 2.24
CA THR A 412 32.56 9.05 3.70
C THR A 412 31.12 9.04 4.17
N VAL A 413 30.81 8.12 5.07
CA VAL A 413 29.52 7.98 5.73
C VAL A 413 29.71 8.24 7.22
N VAL A 414 28.86 9.11 7.77
CA VAL A 414 28.80 9.39 9.20
C VAL A 414 27.39 9.10 9.68
N ILE A 415 27.24 8.24 10.68
CA ILE A 415 25.96 7.91 11.30
C ILE A 415 26.06 8.22 12.79
N THR A 416 25.19 9.08 13.26
CA THR A 416 24.95 9.36 14.68
C THR A 416 23.50 9.02 15.04
N ASP A 417 23.15 9.08 16.32
CA ASP A 417 21.79 8.81 16.81
C ASP A 417 20.71 9.63 16.08
N THR A 418 21.08 10.84 15.64
CA THR A 418 20.13 11.82 15.11
C THR A 418 20.28 12.04 13.60
N HIS A 419 21.44 11.72 13.02
CA HIS A 419 21.73 12.08 11.64
C HIS A 419 22.57 11.03 10.93
N ALA A 420 22.22 10.77 9.67
CA ALA A 420 23.06 10.03 8.75
C ALA A 420 23.48 10.92 7.59
N LYS A 421 24.79 11.07 7.37
CA LYS A 421 25.39 11.91 6.33
C LYS A 421 26.25 11.09 5.39
N CYS A 422 26.31 11.49 4.12
CA CYS A 422 27.20 10.89 3.14
C CYS A 422 27.74 11.95 2.17
N THR A 423 28.96 11.77 1.69
CA THR A 423 29.58 12.67 0.71
C THR A 423 29.14 12.40 -0.74
N CYS A 424 28.15 11.53 -0.98
CA CYS A 424 27.71 11.20 -2.33
C CYS A 424 26.71 12.21 -2.92
N GLN A 425 26.63 12.26 -4.25
CA GLN A 425 25.76 13.17 -4.98
C GLN A 425 24.27 13.04 -4.62
N TRP A 426 23.81 11.80 -4.33
CA TRP A 426 22.43 11.57 -3.89
C TRP A 426 22.14 12.32 -2.59
N TYR A 427 23.03 12.20 -1.61
CA TYR A 427 22.88 12.89 -0.33
C TYR A 427 23.00 14.41 -0.50
N ALA A 428 23.93 14.89 -1.33
CA ALA A 428 24.05 16.32 -1.63
C ALA A 428 22.75 16.91 -2.21
N LYS A 429 22.06 16.16 -3.10
CA LYS A 429 20.84 16.64 -3.77
C LYS A 429 19.56 16.44 -2.95
N HIS A 430 19.49 15.39 -2.14
CA HIS A 430 18.24 14.94 -1.52
C HIS A 430 18.31 14.75 -0.01
N GLN A 431 19.51 14.79 0.58
CA GLN A 431 19.77 14.45 1.97
C GLN A 431 19.08 13.12 2.32
N THR A 432 18.29 13.08 3.38
CA THR A 432 17.45 11.94 3.78
C THR A 432 15.99 12.07 3.30
N LYS A 433 15.59 13.19 2.68
CA LYS A 433 14.19 13.48 2.30
C LYS A 433 13.61 12.54 1.23
N ARG A 434 14.46 11.91 0.42
CA ARG A 434 14.10 10.87 -0.58
C ARG A 434 14.61 9.47 -0.18
N GLY A 435 14.82 9.27 1.12
CA GLY A 435 15.43 8.08 1.68
C GLY A 435 16.93 8.01 1.50
N LEU A 436 17.52 7.08 2.23
CA LEU A 436 18.96 6.91 2.32
C LEU A 436 19.60 6.58 0.96
N CYS A 437 20.85 7.02 0.80
CA CYS A 437 21.67 6.56 -0.32
C CYS A 437 22.13 5.11 -0.04
N LYS A 438 22.55 4.40 -1.11
CA LYS A 438 23.08 3.03 -0.99
C LYS A 438 24.25 2.91 0.00
N HIS A 439 25.06 3.95 0.18
CA HIS A 439 26.22 3.93 1.07
C HIS A 439 25.81 3.97 2.54
N ILE A 440 24.92 4.91 2.92
CA ILE A 440 24.39 4.97 4.29
C ILE A 440 23.66 3.67 4.60
N LEU A 441 22.83 3.20 3.67
CA LEU A 441 22.05 1.97 3.84
C LEU A 441 22.97 0.75 4.08
N GLY A 442 24.03 0.60 3.27
CA GLY A 442 24.98 -0.51 3.44
C GLY A 442 25.71 -0.46 4.79
N VAL A 443 26.11 0.73 5.24
CA VAL A 443 26.76 0.90 6.55
C VAL A 443 25.78 0.57 7.68
N GLN A 444 24.52 1.01 7.62
CA GLN A 444 23.51 0.65 8.63
C GLN A 444 23.24 -0.85 8.71
N MET A 445 23.10 -1.51 7.56
CA MET A 445 22.90 -2.97 7.51
C MET A 445 24.10 -3.71 8.11
N MET A 446 25.32 -3.25 7.86
CA MET A 446 26.52 -3.86 8.43
C MET A 446 26.62 -3.64 9.94
N ILE A 447 26.25 -2.46 10.45
CA ILE A 447 26.23 -2.18 11.89
C ILE A 447 25.18 -3.04 12.60
N ASN A 448 23.99 -3.20 12.04
CA ASN A 448 22.92 -4.00 12.65
C ASN A 448 23.24 -5.51 12.71
N ALA A 449 24.23 -5.96 11.93
CA ALA A 449 24.70 -7.34 11.92
C ALA A 449 25.87 -7.60 12.90
N LEU A 450 26.44 -6.54 13.50
CA LEU A 450 27.46 -6.62 14.56
C LEU A 450 26.79 -6.77 15.92
#